data_AF-A0A7W5XLD9-F1
#
_entry.id   AF-A0A7W5XLD9-F1
#
_cell.length_a   1.000
_cell.length_b   1.000
_cell.length_c   1.000
_cell.angle_alpha   90.00
_cell.angle_beta   90.00
_cell.angle_gamma   90.00
#
_symmetry.space_group_name_H-M   'P 1'
#
loop_
_entity.id
_entity.type
_entity.pdbx_description
1 polymer ?
#
loop_
_entity_poly.entity_id
_entity_poly.type
_entity_poly.pdbx_seq_one_letter_code
_entity_poly.pdbx_strand_id
1 'polypeptide(L)'
;MAPRRHVRASVEERMLGAEVDLADERERATFTEGGTYGMFIGMYLTYLIALVFALFGHLLVPFVLLALGVMPAMVTLTYAEKRGVDAFAILARGGSRASTLSGVATLTILLLISGAMMVTTFTGSGLLEFELSQTWSDRLSSAGSGAAIGTGIGAAMGYLAALWVVMRRRKQQNEPDHDEE
;
A
#
# COMPACT_ATOMS: atom_id res chain seq x y z
N MET A 1 -41.68 10.02 14.25
CA MET A 1 -40.47 9.67 15.01
C MET A 1 -39.27 9.87 14.11
N ALA A 2 -38.46 10.90 14.35
CA ALA A 2 -37.27 11.20 13.55
C ALA A 2 -36.06 10.44 14.10
N PRO A 3 -35.20 9.84 13.28
CA PRO A 3 -33.99 9.17 13.77
C PRO A 3 -32.97 10.23 14.21
N ARG A 4 -32.63 10.20 15.50
CA ARG A 4 -31.56 10.98 16.11
C ARG A 4 -30.22 10.57 15.49
N ARG A 5 -29.62 11.44 14.68
CA ARG A 5 -28.22 11.35 14.27
C ARG A 5 -27.34 11.46 15.52
N HIS A 6 -26.57 10.42 15.82
CA HIS A 6 -25.53 10.49 16.84
C HIS A 6 -24.41 11.43 16.37
N VAL A 7 -24.44 12.64 16.93
CA VAL A 7 -23.37 13.64 16.84
C VAL A 7 -22.22 13.17 17.73
N ARG A 8 -21.32 12.37 17.15
CA ARG A 8 -19.93 12.27 17.59
C ARG A 8 -19.06 12.27 16.34
N ALA A 9 -18.95 13.44 15.73
CA ALA A 9 -17.87 13.68 14.79
C ALA A 9 -16.57 13.54 15.58
N SER A 10 -15.73 12.55 15.23
CA SER A 10 -14.42 12.39 15.84
C SER A 10 -13.57 13.63 15.53
N VAL A 11 -12.60 13.95 16.36
CA VAL A 11 -11.67 15.08 16.14
C VAL A 11 -10.98 14.98 14.76
N GLU A 12 -10.83 13.77 14.23
CA GLU A 12 -10.35 13.49 12.88
C GLU A 12 -11.26 14.08 11.78
N GLU A 13 -12.59 14.04 11.93
CA GLU A 13 -13.53 14.63 10.97
C GLU A 13 -13.42 16.17 10.92
N ARG A 14 -13.08 16.79 12.05
CA ARG A 14 -12.85 18.24 12.14
C ARG A 14 -11.50 18.67 11.56
N MET A 15 -10.50 17.79 11.54
CA MET A 15 -9.16 18.09 11.05
C MET A 15 -8.98 17.83 9.55
N LEU A 16 -9.71 16.87 8.98
CA LEU A 16 -9.49 16.42 7.60
C LEU A 16 -10.64 16.72 6.62
N GLY A 17 -11.86 16.98 7.11
CA GLY A 17 -13.07 16.89 6.27
C GLY A 17 -13.95 18.13 6.18
N ALA A 18 -13.90 19.06 7.14
CA ALA A 18 -14.92 20.10 7.24
C ALA A 18 -14.93 21.11 6.06
N GLU A 19 -13.77 21.38 5.46
CA GLU A 19 -13.65 22.33 4.34
C GLU A 19 -13.94 21.67 2.99
N VAL A 20 -13.49 20.43 2.80
CA VAL A 20 -13.75 19.65 1.58
C VAL A 20 -15.23 19.25 1.48
N ASP A 21 -15.89 19.03 2.63
CA ASP A 21 -17.32 18.72 2.68
C ASP A 21 -18.24 19.94 2.43
N LEU A 22 -17.67 21.12 2.18
CA LEU A 22 -18.40 22.33 1.74
C LEU A 22 -18.12 22.69 0.27
N ALA A 23 -17.16 22.02 -0.36
CA ALA A 23 -16.76 22.27 -1.75
C ALA A 23 -17.75 21.61 -2.76
N ASP A 24 -17.83 22.19 -3.96
CA ASP A 24 -18.65 21.69 -5.07
C ASP A 24 -18.18 20.28 -5.52
N GLU A 25 -19.06 19.49 -6.12
CA GLU A 25 -18.75 18.09 -6.52
C GLU A 25 -17.50 18.02 -7.40
N ARG A 26 -17.31 19.01 -8.28
CA ARG A 26 -16.15 19.10 -9.17
C ARG A 26 -14.84 19.41 -8.42
N GLU A 27 -14.90 20.30 -7.44
CA GLU A 27 -13.73 20.67 -6.62
C GLU A 27 -13.31 19.50 -5.73
N ARG A 28 -14.28 18.80 -5.13
CA ARG A 28 -14.03 17.57 -4.36
C ARG A 28 -13.42 16.47 -5.21
N ALA A 29 -13.92 16.26 -6.43
CA ALA A 29 -13.37 15.26 -7.34
C ALA A 29 -11.90 15.56 -7.68
N THR A 30 -11.60 16.81 -8.04
CA THR A 30 -10.23 17.25 -8.38
C THR A 30 -9.29 17.14 -7.18
N PHE A 31 -9.73 17.54 -5.99
CA PHE A 31 -8.93 17.43 -4.76
C PHE A 31 -8.66 15.96 -4.38
N THR A 32 -9.67 15.09 -4.53
CA THR A 32 -9.54 13.66 -4.26
C THR A 32 -8.60 12.98 -5.25
N GLU A 33 -8.67 13.35 -6.53
CA GLU A 33 -7.76 12.86 -7.56
C GLU A 33 -6.31 13.29 -7.27
N GLY A 34 -6.10 14.57 -6.94
CA GLY A 34 -4.79 15.09 -6.53
C GLY A 34 -4.24 14.41 -5.27
N GLY A 35 -5.09 14.18 -4.27
CA GLY A 35 -4.73 13.45 -3.05
C GLY A 35 -4.34 11.99 -3.33
N THR A 36 -5.07 11.33 -4.22
CA THR A 36 -4.77 9.96 -4.66
C THR A 36 -3.43 9.90 -5.40
N TYR A 37 -3.18 10.87 -6.29
CA TYR A 37 -1.90 10.98 -7.00
C TYR A 37 -0.73 11.22 -6.04
N GLY A 38 -0.89 12.13 -5.07
CA GLY A 38 0.10 12.39 -4.03
C GLY A 38 0.39 11.15 -3.18
N MET A 39 -0.65 10.37 -2.83
CA MET A 39 -0.49 9.11 -2.09
C MET A 39 0.36 8.11 -2.88
N PHE A 40 0.11 7.94 -4.18
CA PHE A 40 0.91 7.04 -5.03
C PHE A 40 2.36 7.51 -5.17
N ILE A 41 2.61 8.81 -5.36
CA ILE A 41 3.98 9.35 -5.40
C ILE A 41 4.70 9.08 -4.08
N GLY A 42 4.06 9.38 -2.95
CA GLY A 42 4.62 9.16 -1.62
C GLY A 42 4.96 7.68 -1.38
N MET A 43 4.05 6.78 -1.78
CA MET A 43 4.27 5.34 -1.73
C MET A 43 5.49 4.91 -2.56
N TYR A 44 5.58 5.34 -3.83
CA TYR A 44 6.71 4.98 -4.69
C TYR A 44 8.05 5.56 -4.21
N LEU A 45 8.06 6.80 -3.71
CA LEU A 45 9.27 7.37 -3.09
C LEU A 45 9.70 6.54 -1.88
N THR A 46 8.76 6.14 -1.04
CA THR A 46 9.02 5.29 0.13
C THR A 46 9.61 3.94 -0.30
N TYR A 47 9.07 3.31 -1.34
CA TYR A 47 9.60 2.06 -1.89
C TYR A 47 10.98 2.22 -2.54
N LEU A 48 11.24 3.32 -3.23
CA LEU A 48 12.57 3.60 -3.80
C LEU A 48 13.62 3.77 -2.69
N ILE A 49 13.30 4.52 -1.64
CA ILE A 49 14.19 4.68 -0.49
C ILE A 49 14.41 3.32 0.20
N ALA A 50 13.34 2.52 0.37
CA ALA A 50 13.45 1.18 0.92
C ALA A 50 14.38 0.28 0.09
N LEU A 51 14.28 0.34 -1.23
CA LEU A 51 15.16 -0.40 -2.13
C LEU A 51 16.62 0.02 -1.98
N VAL A 52 16.90 1.32 -1.91
CA VAL A 52 18.26 1.83 -1.71
C VAL A 52 18.85 1.29 -0.40
N PHE A 53 18.11 1.37 0.71
CA PHE A 53 18.57 0.80 1.99
C PHE A 53 18.74 -0.73 1.96
N ALA A 54 17.87 -1.44 1.25
CA ALA A 54 17.97 -2.88 1.07
C ALA A 54 19.24 -3.27 0.28
N LEU A 55 19.61 -2.49 -0.74
CA LEU A 55 20.83 -2.70 -1.53
C LEU A 55 22.10 -2.50 -0.69
N PHE A 56 22.08 -1.58 0.27
CA PHE A 56 23.16 -1.40 1.25
C PHE A 56 23.15 -2.43 2.39
N GLY A 57 22.23 -3.39 2.37
CA GLY A 57 22.17 -4.46 3.37
C GLY A 57 21.50 -4.07 4.69
N HIS A 58 20.79 -2.95 4.75
CA HIS A 58 19.95 -2.65 5.90
C HIS A 58 18.66 -3.45 5.81
N LEU A 59 18.39 -4.29 6.81
CA LEU A 59 17.19 -5.14 6.83
C LEU A 59 15.99 -4.47 7.52
N LEU A 60 16.24 -3.69 8.58
CA LEU A 60 15.18 -3.05 9.36
C LEU A 60 14.58 -1.82 8.67
N VAL A 61 15.43 -1.00 8.03
CA VAL A 61 14.99 0.27 7.42
C VAL A 61 13.99 0.03 6.28
N PRO A 62 14.25 -0.88 5.31
CA PRO A 62 13.28 -1.18 4.26
C PRO A 62 11.98 -1.72 4.83
N PHE A 63 12.04 -2.54 5.89
CA PHE A 63 10.85 -3.06 6.53
C PHE A 63 9.95 -1.95 7.10
N VAL A 64 10.53 -1.02 7.86
CA VAL A 64 9.78 0.13 8.42
C VAL A 64 9.20 0.98 7.29
N LEU A 65 9.97 1.23 6.23
CA LEU A 65 9.51 2.01 5.09
C LEU A 65 8.37 1.32 4.33
N LEU A 66 8.43 -0.01 4.13
CA LEU A 66 7.33 -0.77 3.54
C LEU A 66 6.05 -0.65 4.38
N ALA A 67 6.16 -0.79 5.70
CA ALA A 67 5.01 -0.64 6.60
C ALA A 67 4.40 0.78 6.52
N LEU A 68 5.25 1.80 6.50
CA LEU A 68 4.82 3.19 6.34
C LEU A 68 4.19 3.46 4.97
N GLY A 69 4.72 2.88 3.89
CA GLY A 69 4.20 3.04 2.53
C GLY A 69 2.81 2.44 2.34
N VAL A 70 2.48 1.36 3.06
CA VAL A 70 1.17 0.69 2.99
C VAL A 70 0.14 1.33 3.94
N MET A 71 0.59 2.08 4.95
CA MET A 71 -0.27 2.67 5.97
C MET A 71 -1.39 3.56 5.40
N PRO A 72 -1.15 4.49 4.45
CA PRO A 72 -2.23 5.31 3.88
C PRO A 72 -3.32 4.47 3.21
N ALA A 73 -2.94 3.41 2.49
CA ALA A 73 -3.89 2.51 1.85
C ALA A 73 -4.74 1.75 2.88
N MET A 74 -4.13 1.25 3.96
CA MET A 74 -4.84 0.57 5.05
C MET A 74 -5.83 1.49 5.77
N VAL A 75 -5.41 2.73 6.05
CA VAL A 75 -6.29 3.74 6.66
C VAL A 75 -7.46 4.06 5.74
N THR A 76 -7.21 4.22 4.44
CA THR A 76 -8.25 4.48 3.43
C THR A 76 -9.25 3.33 3.34
N LEU A 77 -8.77 2.08 3.27
CA LEU A 77 -9.63 0.89 3.23
C LEU A 77 -10.49 0.78 4.49
N THR A 78 -9.88 0.95 5.66
CA THR A 78 -10.57 0.88 6.95
C THR A 78 -11.62 2.00 7.09
N TYR A 79 -11.30 3.19 6.60
CA TYR A 79 -12.23 4.32 6.61
C TYR A 79 -13.41 4.09 5.66
N ALA A 80 -13.15 3.58 4.45
CA ALA A 80 -14.19 3.23 3.48
C ALA A 80 -15.14 2.14 4.03
N GLU A 81 -14.58 1.09 4.63
CA GLU A 81 -15.33 -0.01 5.24
C GLU A 81 -16.23 0.50 6.38
N LYS A 82 -15.71 1.36 7.26
CA LYS A 82 -16.50 2.01 8.32
C LYS A 82 -17.68 2.84 7.80
N ARG A 83 -17.62 3.29 6.54
CA ARG A 83 -18.71 4.03 5.87
C ARG A 83 -19.56 3.17 4.94
N GLY A 84 -19.39 1.85 4.97
CA GLY A 84 -20.16 0.91 4.15
C GLY A 84 -19.79 0.94 2.66
N VAL A 85 -18.62 1.50 2.32
CA VAL A 85 -18.12 1.56 0.95
C VAL A 85 -17.19 0.38 0.69
N ASP A 86 -17.58 -0.51 -0.23
CA ASP A 86 -16.73 -1.62 -0.68
C ASP A 86 -15.68 -1.11 -1.68
N ALA A 87 -14.51 -0.73 -1.17
CA ALA A 87 -13.39 -0.28 -1.97
C ALA A 87 -12.94 -1.32 -3.01
N PHE A 88 -12.98 -2.62 -2.69
CA PHE A 88 -12.57 -3.67 -3.64
C PHE A 88 -13.56 -3.81 -4.80
N ALA A 89 -14.86 -3.59 -4.57
CA ALA A 89 -15.85 -3.54 -5.63
C ALA A 89 -15.63 -2.32 -6.56
N ILE A 90 -15.23 -1.17 -6.01
CA ILE A 90 -14.90 0.02 -6.80
C ILE A 90 -13.64 -0.24 -7.64
N LEU A 91 -12.58 -0.77 -7.06
CA LEU A 91 -11.36 -1.15 -7.79
C LEU A 91 -11.64 -2.20 -8.88
N ALA A 92 -12.55 -3.14 -8.62
CA ALA A 92 -12.97 -4.12 -9.63
C ALA A 92 -13.60 -3.44 -10.85
N ARG A 93 -14.43 -2.41 -10.68
CA ARG A 93 -15.06 -1.70 -11.80
C ARG A 93 -14.10 -0.83 -12.62
N GLY A 94 -13.05 -0.31 -12.00
CA GLY A 94 -12.07 0.60 -12.62
C GLY A 94 -11.07 -0.04 -13.59
N GLY A 95 -11.48 -1.04 -14.37
CA GLY A 95 -10.63 -1.86 -15.26
C GLY A 95 -9.91 -1.09 -16.36
N SER A 96 -8.86 -0.35 -16.00
CA SER A 96 -7.98 0.34 -16.95
C SER A 96 -6.65 -0.39 -17.09
N ARG A 97 -6.06 -0.37 -18.29
CA ARG A 97 -4.68 -0.85 -18.54
C ARG A 97 -3.66 -0.16 -17.61
N ALA A 98 -3.93 1.09 -17.20
CA ALA A 98 -3.08 1.82 -16.27
C ALA A 98 -3.05 1.21 -14.86
N SER A 99 -4.17 0.64 -14.40
CA SER A 99 -4.22 -0.08 -13.12
C SER A 99 -3.37 -1.36 -13.16
N THR A 100 -3.37 -2.08 -14.28
CA THR A 100 -2.50 -3.26 -14.44
C THR A 100 -1.02 -2.86 -14.51
N LEU A 101 -0.68 -1.82 -15.26
CA LEU A 101 0.71 -1.38 -15.42
C LEU A 101 1.31 -0.88 -14.10
N SER A 102 0.56 -0.08 -13.33
CA SER A 102 0.96 0.35 -12.00
C SER A 102 1.13 -0.81 -11.03
N GLY A 103 0.29 -1.85 -11.14
CA GLY A 103 0.44 -3.04 -10.31
C GLY A 103 1.66 -3.88 -10.64
N VAL A 104 2.00 -4.03 -11.92
CA VAL A 104 3.26 -4.68 -12.35
C VAL A 104 4.46 -3.89 -11.83
N ALA A 105 4.45 -2.56 -11.94
CA ALA A 105 5.52 -1.71 -11.43
C ALA A 105 5.70 -1.87 -9.91
N THR A 106 4.61 -1.84 -9.16
CA THR A 106 4.61 -2.03 -7.70
C THR A 106 5.18 -3.39 -7.32
N LEU A 107 4.70 -4.47 -7.95
CA LEU A 107 5.17 -5.83 -7.69
C LEU A 107 6.65 -6.00 -8.03
N THR A 108 7.10 -5.40 -9.12
CA THR A 108 8.52 -5.43 -9.53
C THR A 108 9.40 -4.80 -8.46
N ILE A 109 9.03 -3.63 -7.94
CA ILE A 109 9.80 -2.94 -6.89
C ILE A 109 9.82 -3.78 -5.60
N LEU A 110 8.68 -4.34 -5.18
CA LEU A 110 8.61 -5.19 -3.99
C LEU A 110 9.48 -6.45 -4.11
N LEU A 111 9.52 -7.07 -5.28
CA LEU A 111 10.40 -8.21 -5.56
C LEU A 111 11.88 -7.82 -5.52
N LEU A 112 12.25 -6.65 -6.05
CA LEU A 112 13.63 -6.14 -5.97
C LEU A 112 14.07 -5.88 -4.52
N ILE A 113 13.21 -5.25 -3.72
CA ILE A 113 13.48 -5.03 -2.29
C ILE A 113 13.66 -6.37 -1.57
N SER A 114 12.73 -7.30 -1.79
CA SER A 114 12.77 -8.64 -1.18
C SER A 114 14.02 -9.41 -1.59
N GLY A 115 14.41 -9.35 -2.87
CA GLY A 115 15.61 -9.99 -3.39
C GLY A 115 16.88 -9.42 -2.77
N ALA A 116 17.00 -8.09 -2.66
CA ALA A 116 18.15 -7.44 -2.03
C ALA A 116 18.28 -7.81 -0.53
N MET A 117 17.15 -7.82 0.20
CA MET A 117 17.12 -8.25 1.60
C MET A 117 17.46 -9.73 1.76
N MET A 118 17.00 -10.57 0.82
CA MET A 118 17.30 -12.01 0.81
C MET A 118 18.79 -12.27 0.59
N VAL A 119 19.40 -11.61 -0.41
CA VAL A 119 20.86 -11.71 -0.65
C VAL A 119 21.61 -11.32 0.60
N THR A 120 21.32 -10.16 1.18
CA THR A 120 21.96 -9.67 2.40
C THR A 120 21.85 -10.67 3.55
N THR A 121 20.70 -11.34 3.69
CA THR A 121 20.49 -12.33 4.75
C THR A 121 21.33 -13.60 4.54
N PHE A 122 21.59 -13.99 3.29
CA PHE A 122 22.41 -15.17 2.96
C PHE A 122 23.92 -14.88 2.91
N THR A 123 24.32 -13.74 2.37
CA THR A 123 25.74 -13.36 2.21
C THR A 123 26.30 -12.66 3.44
N GLY A 124 25.44 -12.11 4.30
CA GLY A 124 25.83 -11.28 5.45
C GLY A 124 26.31 -9.87 5.05
N SER A 125 26.31 -9.55 3.75
CA SER A 125 26.74 -8.27 3.20
C SER A 125 25.72 -7.74 2.19
N GLY A 126 25.54 -6.42 2.16
CA GLY A 126 24.74 -5.76 1.14
C GLY A 126 25.32 -5.93 -0.27
N LEU A 127 24.51 -5.71 -1.30
CA LEU A 127 24.97 -5.71 -2.70
C LEU A 127 25.90 -4.53 -3.00
N LEU A 128 25.74 -3.43 -2.27
CA LEU A 128 26.58 -2.25 -2.36
C LEU A 128 27.37 -2.07 -1.07
N GLU A 129 28.67 -1.84 -1.20
CA GLU A 129 29.55 -1.55 -0.07
C GLU A 129 29.35 -0.11 0.39
N PHE A 130 28.91 0.05 1.63
CA PHE A 130 28.87 1.35 2.31
C PHE A 130 29.16 1.15 3.79
N GLU A 131 30.23 1.79 4.27
CA GLU A 131 30.62 1.73 5.68
C GLU A 131 29.73 2.64 6.52
N LEU A 132 28.50 2.18 6.81
CA LEU A 132 27.75 2.73 7.93
C LEU A 132 28.36 2.16 9.22
N SER A 133 28.86 3.03 10.10
CA SER A 133 29.40 2.75 11.45
C SER A 133 29.04 1.34 11.97
N GLN A 134 30.06 0.46 12.11
CA GLN A 134 29.93 -0.95 12.48
C GLN A 134 28.98 -1.20 13.68
N THR A 135 28.91 -0.25 14.62
CA THR A 135 28.07 -0.30 15.81
C THR A 135 26.56 -0.38 15.52
N TRP A 136 26.09 0.24 14.44
CA TRP A 136 24.67 0.20 14.04
C TRP A 136 24.36 -1.01 13.15
N SER A 137 25.33 -1.43 12.33
CA SER A 137 25.25 -2.64 11.49
C SER A 137 24.95 -3.89 12.33
N ASP A 138 25.73 -4.13 13.38
CA ASP A 138 25.65 -5.38 14.16
C ASP A 138 24.38 -5.47 15.02
N ARG A 139 23.83 -4.33 15.45
CA ARG A 139 22.57 -4.27 16.21
C ARG A 139 21.33 -4.40 15.33
N LEU A 140 21.39 -3.95 14.07
CA LEU A 140 20.28 -4.12 13.12
C LEU A 140 20.28 -5.51 12.47
N SER A 141 21.45 -6.11 12.24
CA SER A 141 21.57 -7.42 11.57
C SER A 141 21.03 -8.56 12.45
N SER A 142 21.35 -8.55 13.74
CA SER A 142 20.93 -9.58 14.71
C SER A 142 19.43 -9.60 15.02
N ALA A 143 18.74 -8.46 14.91
CA ALA A 143 17.28 -8.37 15.05
C ALA A 143 16.51 -8.60 13.72
N GLY A 144 17.20 -8.54 12.58
CA GLY A 144 16.59 -8.42 11.26
C GLY A 144 16.39 -9.71 10.46
N SER A 145 17.15 -10.79 10.72
CA SER A 145 17.25 -11.90 9.75
C SER A 145 15.95 -12.67 9.51
N GLY A 146 15.12 -12.88 10.54
CA GLY A 146 13.82 -13.56 10.40
C GLY A 146 12.69 -12.66 9.92
N ALA A 147 12.63 -11.42 10.43
CA ALA A 147 11.58 -10.47 10.08
C ALA A 147 11.74 -9.93 8.64
N ALA A 148 12.97 -9.78 8.16
CA ALA A 148 13.26 -9.24 6.84
C ALA A 148 12.74 -10.12 5.68
N ILE A 149 13.00 -11.43 5.74
CA ILE A 149 12.57 -12.36 4.69
C ILE A 149 11.04 -12.52 4.70
N GLY A 150 10.43 -12.63 5.89
CA GLY A 150 8.98 -12.82 6.02
C GLY A 150 8.18 -11.63 5.53
N THR A 151 8.72 -10.43 5.64
CA THR A 151 7.98 -9.18 5.34
C THR A 151 8.04 -8.81 3.87
N GLY A 152 9.17 -9.02 3.19
CA GLY A 152 9.27 -8.83 1.73
C GLY A 152 8.37 -9.81 0.97
N ILE A 153 8.48 -11.11 1.29
CA ILE A 153 7.62 -12.16 0.71
C ILE A 153 6.16 -11.92 1.11
N GLY A 154 5.90 -11.57 2.37
CA GLY A 154 4.56 -11.27 2.86
C GLY A 154 3.91 -10.07 2.14
N ALA A 155 4.66 -9.01 1.88
CA ALA A 155 4.17 -7.84 1.15
C ALA A 155 3.85 -8.17 -0.31
N ALA A 156 4.73 -8.91 -1.00
CA ALA A 156 4.49 -9.37 -2.36
C ALA A 156 3.28 -10.32 -2.45
N MET A 157 3.18 -11.28 -1.54
CA MET A 157 2.06 -12.24 -1.47
C MET A 157 0.74 -11.55 -1.09
N GLY A 158 0.78 -10.60 -0.14
CA GLY A 158 -0.39 -9.80 0.22
C GLY A 158 -0.88 -8.95 -0.94
N TYR A 159 0.03 -8.35 -1.69
CA TYR A 159 -0.29 -7.59 -2.90
C TYR A 159 -0.91 -8.49 -3.99
N LEU A 160 -0.33 -9.67 -4.23
CA LEU A 160 -0.89 -10.67 -5.16
C LEU A 160 -2.27 -11.15 -4.73
N ALA A 161 -2.49 -11.39 -3.44
CA ALA A 161 -3.79 -11.79 -2.90
C ALA A 161 -4.84 -10.69 -3.14
N ALA A 162 -4.48 -9.42 -2.91
CA ALA A 162 -5.36 -8.28 -3.18
C ALA A 162 -5.73 -8.19 -4.68
N LEU A 163 -4.74 -8.34 -5.57
CA LEU A 163 -4.98 -8.38 -7.02
C LEU A 163 -5.90 -9.55 -7.41
N TRP A 164 -5.66 -10.74 -6.86
CA TRP A 164 -6.46 -11.92 -7.15
C TRP A 164 -7.92 -11.75 -6.72
N VAL A 165 -8.17 -11.16 -5.55
CA VAL A 165 -9.53 -10.82 -5.08
C VAL A 165 -10.22 -9.85 -6.03
N VAL A 166 -9.52 -8.81 -6.48
CA VAL A 166 -10.06 -7.84 -7.45
C VAL A 166 -10.38 -8.52 -8.79
N MET A 167 -9.47 -9.35 -9.31
CA MET A 167 -9.67 -10.08 -10.56
C MET A 167 -10.83 -11.08 -10.48
N ARG A 168 -10.97 -11.78 -9.35
CA ARG A 168 -12.07 -12.73 -9.12
C ARG A 168 -13.42 -12.01 -9.13
N ARG A 169 -13.52 -10.87 -8.43
CA ARG A 169 -14.74 -10.05 -8.38
C ARG A 169 -15.09 -9.46 -9.75
N ARG A 170 -14.08 -9.07 -10.54
CA ARG A 170 -14.27 -8.64 -11.94
C ARG A 170 -14.89 -9.75 -12.80
N LYS A 171 -14.40 -10.98 -12.67
CA LYS A 171 -14.92 -12.11 -13.46
C LYS A 171 -16.39 -12.41 -13.13
N GLN A 172 -16.76 -12.38 -11.84
CA GLN A 172 -18.14 -12.59 -11.38
C GLN A 172 -19.13 -11.52 -11.84
N GLN A 173 -18.66 -10.29 -12.09
CA GLN A 173 -19.52 -9.21 -12.61
C GLN A 173 -19.70 -9.27 -14.13
N ASN A 174 -18.88 -10.04 -14.84
CA ASN A 174 -18.91 -10.18 -16.30
C ASN A 174 -19.58 -11.48 -16.78
N GLU A 175 -20.06 -12.33 -15.88
CA GLU A 175 -20.96 -13.44 -16.23
C GLU A 175 -22.39 -12.86 -16.28
N PRO A 176 -22.99 -12.65 -17.48
CA PRO A 176 -24.37 -12.19 -17.58
C PRO A 176 -25.31 -13.29 -17.09
N ASP A 177 -26.37 -12.90 -16.36
CA ASP A 177 -27.53 -13.74 -16.10
C ASP A 177 -28.02 -14.31 -17.44
N HIS A 178 -27.71 -15.59 -17.66
CA HIS A 178 -28.15 -16.38 -18.79
C HIS A 178 -29.17 -17.41 -18.32
N ASP A 179 -30.06 -17.00 -17.40
CA ASP A 179 -31.11 -17.85 -16.83
C ASP A 179 -32.40 -17.03 -16.61
N GLU A 180 -32.91 -16.37 -17.66
CA GLU A 180 -34.33 -16.01 -17.76
C GLU A 180 -34.82 -16.39 -19.18
N GLU A 181 -35.07 -17.70 -19.37
CA GLU A 181 -35.97 -18.24 -20.41
C GLU A 181 -37.37 -18.48 -19.82
#